data_AF-A0A9W9WPQ2-F1
#
_entry.id   AF-A0A9W9WPQ2-F1
#
_cell.length_a   1.000
_cell.length_b   1.000
_cell.length_c   1.000
_cell.angle_alpha   90.00
_cell.angle_beta   90.00
_cell.angle_gamma   90.00
#
_symmetry.space_group_name_H-M   'P 1'
#
loop_
_entity.id
_entity.type
_entity.pdbx_description
1 polymer ?
#
loop_
_entity_poly.entity_id
_entity_poly.type
_entity_poly.pdbx_seq_one_letter_code
_entity_poly.pdbx_strand_id
1 'polypeptide(L)'
;MVGANEYYGLRRDEKRKRLEPLLKKYADRIQVHSWKIDMDALHDAAEFSKALFSRVKSDSFTCDFKEYVGIDQWTDRCAFEVEVQGELNQAPKLRYNVPYLIRSVKDPHLYLCADTSGSYKETFFGYMFYARVNRASKFMFLKAGARQVKGDIDDGQEVELTLCDESGSAIARVQRYEDDGSTLMVSKYGEHDDFSVENNAYLQYIQE
;
A
#
# COMPACT_ATOMS: atom_id res chain seq x y z
N MET A 1 12.72 -28.10 -14.35
CA MET A 1 12.50 -27.41 -13.06
C MET A 1 12.64 -25.93 -13.33
N VAL A 2 11.53 -25.18 -13.28
CA VAL A 2 11.52 -23.73 -13.55
C VAL A 2 11.16 -23.05 -12.25
N GLY A 3 12.18 -22.86 -11.40
CA GLY A 3 12.09 -22.07 -10.18
C GLY A 3 12.52 -20.64 -10.48
N ALA A 4 11.56 -19.78 -10.80
CA ALA A 4 11.76 -18.33 -10.77
C ALA A 4 11.02 -17.82 -9.52
N ASN A 5 11.69 -17.96 -8.37
CA ASN A 5 11.24 -17.45 -7.08
C ASN A 5 11.74 -16.01 -6.95
N GLU A 6 10.88 -14.98 -7.04
CA GLU A 6 11.26 -13.60 -6.67
C GLU A 6 10.05 -12.78 -6.16
N TYR A 7 9.94 -12.35 -4.88
CA TYR A 7 10.67 -11.39 -3.98
C TYR A 7 10.06 -9.97 -3.97
N TYR A 8 10.14 -9.26 -2.84
CA TYR A 8 9.04 -8.56 -2.18
C TYR A 8 8.90 -7.02 -2.38
N GLY A 9 7.68 -6.48 -2.28
CA GLY A 9 7.31 -5.08 -2.57
C GLY A 9 6.00 -5.02 -3.36
N LEU A 10 5.71 -3.92 -4.06
CA LEU A 10 4.79 -3.98 -5.18
C LEU A 10 5.54 -4.47 -6.42
N ARG A 11 5.01 -5.42 -7.19
CA ARG A 11 5.52 -5.72 -8.53
C ARG A 11 4.58 -5.21 -9.59
N ARG A 12 5.16 -4.88 -10.73
CA ARG A 12 4.43 -4.77 -11.98
C ARG A 12 3.76 -6.12 -12.29
N ASP A 13 2.43 -6.13 -12.34
CA ASP A 13 1.66 -7.24 -12.88
C ASP A 13 1.35 -6.95 -14.35
N GLU A 14 1.98 -7.72 -15.24
CA GLU A 14 1.77 -7.59 -16.69
C GLU A 14 0.41 -8.10 -17.14
N LYS A 15 -0.27 -8.90 -16.31
CA LYS A 15 -1.59 -9.45 -16.61
C LYS A 15 -2.71 -8.45 -16.34
N ARG A 16 -2.50 -7.41 -15.52
CA ARG A 16 -3.45 -6.30 -15.27
C ARG A 16 -4.83 -6.77 -14.75
N LYS A 17 -4.90 -7.83 -13.95
CA LYS A 17 -6.16 -8.56 -13.66
C LYS A 17 -6.59 -8.58 -12.19
N ARG A 18 -5.79 -8.10 -11.25
CA ARG A 18 -6.01 -8.27 -9.80
C ARG A 18 -6.68 -7.05 -9.14
N LEU A 19 -6.36 -5.86 -9.63
CA LEU A 19 -6.82 -4.56 -9.20
C LEU A 19 -8.23 -4.26 -9.72
N GLU A 20 -8.59 -4.75 -10.91
CA GLU A 20 -9.94 -4.55 -11.44
C GLU A 20 -11.03 -5.15 -10.52
N PRO A 21 -10.90 -6.40 -10.03
CA PRO A 21 -11.78 -6.93 -8.99
C PRO A 21 -11.89 -6.05 -7.73
N LEU A 22 -10.75 -5.59 -7.19
CA LEU A 22 -10.71 -4.71 -6.01
C LEU A 22 -11.48 -3.41 -6.27
N LEU A 23 -11.14 -2.71 -7.36
CA LEU A 23 -11.77 -1.45 -7.73
C LEU A 23 -13.27 -1.63 -7.97
N LYS A 24 -13.69 -2.76 -8.58
CA LYS A 24 -15.10 -3.09 -8.79
C LYS A 24 -15.81 -3.33 -7.47
N LYS A 25 -15.26 -4.14 -6.57
CA LYS A 25 -15.86 -4.39 -5.25
C LYS A 25 -15.99 -3.10 -4.45
N TYR A 26 -14.99 -2.23 -4.52
CA TYR A 26 -15.06 -0.90 -3.93
C TYR A 26 -16.18 -0.03 -4.52
N ALA A 27 -16.28 0.04 -5.85
CA ALA A 27 -17.33 0.78 -6.56
C ALA A 27 -18.73 0.25 -6.22
N ASP A 28 -18.92 -1.06 -6.26
CA ASP A 28 -20.19 -1.73 -5.92
C ASP A 28 -20.59 -1.37 -4.47
N ARG A 29 -19.62 -1.36 -3.55
CA ARG A 29 -19.85 -1.01 -2.16
C ARG A 29 -20.33 0.43 -1.99
N ILE A 30 -19.63 1.41 -2.56
CA ILE A 30 -20.04 2.83 -2.42
C ILE A 30 -21.39 3.10 -3.08
N GLN A 31 -21.69 2.42 -4.20
CA GLN A 31 -22.99 2.52 -4.87
C GLN A 31 -24.12 1.90 -4.04
N VAL A 32 -23.91 0.73 -3.42
CA VAL A 32 -24.90 0.11 -2.52
C VAL A 32 -25.19 0.99 -1.31
N HIS A 33 -24.17 1.64 -0.74
CA HIS A 33 -24.36 2.58 0.37
C HIS A 33 -25.10 3.83 -0.08
N SER A 34 -24.72 4.42 -1.22
CA SER A 34 -25.38 5.61 -1.77
C SER A 34 -26.83 5.36 -2.18
N TRP A 35 -27.15 4.20 -2.75
CA TRP A 35 -28.53 3.82 -3.11
C TRP A 35 -29.48 3.83 -1.92
N LYS A 36 -28.97 3.53 -0.71
CA LYS A 36 -29.77 3.56 0.52
C LYS A 36 -30.10 4.99 0.98
N ILE A 37 -29.44 6.00 0.41
CA ILE A 37 -29.66 7.42 0.71
C ILE A 37 -30.70 7.98 -0.28
N ASP A 38 -30.33 8.14 -1.55
CA ASP A 38 -31.21 8.61 -2.64
C ASP A 38 -30.57 8.39 -4.04
N MET A 39 -31.28 8.80 -5.10
CA MET A 39 -30.85 8.66 -6.49
C MET A 39 -29.69 9.60 -6.88
N ASP A 40 -29.63 10.80 -6.30
CA ASP A 40 -28.59 11.78 -6.60
C ASP A 40 -27.25 11.30 -6.02
N ALA A 41 -27.26 10.78 -4.79
CA ALA A 41 -26.12 10.15 -4.15
C ALA A 41 -25.62 8.92 -4.92
N LEU A 42 -26.52 8.14 -5.53
CA LEU A 42 -26.12 7.03 -6.41
C LEU A 42 -25.41 7.56 -7.66
N HIS A 43 -25.95 8.60 -8.29
CA HIS A 43 -25.33 9.22 -9.47
C HIS A 43 -23.92 9.74 -9.14
N ASP A 44 -23.77 10.47 -8.03
CA ASP A 44 -22.48 10.98 -7.57
C ASP A 44 -21.46 9.87 -7.31
N ALA A 45 -21.88 8.76 -6.69
CA ALA A 45 -21.00 7.62 -6.44
C ALA A 45 -20.57 6.91 -7.73
N ALA A 46 -21.45 6.83 -8.73
CA ALA A 46 -21.15 6.26 -10.03
C ALA A 46 -20.13 7.13 -10.81
N GLU A 47 -20.33 8.45 -10.83
CA GLU A 47 -19.38 9.40 -11.45
C GLU A 47 -18.03 9.38 -10.74
N PHE A 48 -18.02 9.34 -9.40
CA PHE A 48 -16.80 9.18 -8.62
C PHE A 48 -16.06 7.88 -8.98
N SER A 49 -16.76 6.74 -9.00
CA SER A 49 -16.17 5.43 -9.34
C SER A 49 -15.52 5.46 -10.73
N LYS A 50 -16.22 6.03 -11.71
CA LYS A 50 -15.74 6.16 -13.08
C LYS A 50 -14.49 7.03 -13.17
N ALA A 51 -14.47 8.16 -12.46
CA ALA A 51 -13.31 9.05 -12.38
C ALA A 51 -12.11 8.35 -11.72
N LEU A 52 -12.33 7.63 -10.61
CA LEU A 52 -11.29 6.86 -9.93
C LEU A 52 -10.67 5.81 -10.87
N PHE A 53 -11.50 5.02 -11.56
CA PHE A 53 -11.03 3.99 -12.48
C PHE A 53 -10.21 4.59 -13.63
N SER A 54 -10.68 5.70 -14.21
CA SER A 54 -9.97 6.39 -15.29
C SER A 54 -8.63 6.94 -14.82
N ARG A 55 -8.58 7.50 -13.61
CA ARG A 55 -7.35 8.03 -13.02
C ARG A 55 -6.34 6.94 -12.71
N VAL A 56 -6.76 5.86 -12.05
CA VAL A 56 -5.89 4.72 -11.75
C VAL A 56 -5.29 4.14 -13.03
N LYS A 57 -6.07 4.13 -14.12
CA LYS A 57 -5.69 3.70 -15.47
C LYS A 57 -4.79 4.67 -16.26
N SER A 58 -4.49 5.85 -15.72
CA SER A 58 -3.73 6.88 -16.44
C SER A 58 -2.20 6.72 -16.28
N ASP A 59 -1.47 6.93 -17.37
CA ASP A 59 0.00 7.01 -17.40
C ASP A 59 0.56 8.23 -16.65
N SER A 60 -0.27 9.26 -16.44
CA SER A 60 0.11 10.40 -15.59
C SER A 60 0.08 10.03 -14.10
N PHE A 61 -0.68 8.98 -13.78
CA PHE A 61 -1.00 8.59 -12.41
C PHE A 61 -0.12 7.46 -11.89
N THR A 62 0.24 6.53 -12.76
CA THR A 62 1.18 5.43 -12.52
C THR A 62 2.27 5.48 -13.59
N CYS A 63 3.41 4.82 -13.42
CA CYS A 63 4.44 4.79 -14.47
C CYS A 63 3.98 3.93 -15.68
N ASP A 64 3.15 4.45 -16.58
CA ASP A 64 2.54 3.79 -17.76
C ASP A 64 1.53 2.67 -17.45
N PHE A 65 0.52 2.96 -16.62
CA PHE A 65 -0.50 2.02 -16.13
C PHE A 65 0.02 0.60 -15.95
N LYS A 66 0.93 0.47 -14.99
CA LYS A 66 1.35 -0.81 -14.45
C LYS A 66 0.51 -1.07 -13.22
N GLU A 67 -0.20 -2.17 -13.23
CA GLU A 67 -0.79 -2.70 -12.03
C GLU A 67 0.34 -3.05 -11.06
N TYR A 68 0.25 -2.56 -9.84
CA TYR A 68 1.22 -2.81 -8.79
C TYR A 68 0.54 -3.64 -7.72
N VAL A 69 0.86 -4.93 -7.67
CA VAL A 69 0.38 -5.85 -6.63
C VAL A 69 1.50 -6.17 -5.67
N GLY A 70 1.17 -6.35 -4.40
CA GLY A 70 2.08 -6.96 -3.44
C GLY A 70 2.64 -8.27 -3.98
N ILE A 71 3.91 -8.51 -3.67
CA ILE A 71 4.60 -9.67 -4.18
C ILE A 71 4.31 -10.86 -3.28
N ASP A 72 3.48 -11.74 -3.82
CA ASP A 72 3.09 -13.01 -3.24
C ASP A 72 4.25 -14.01 -3.22
N GLN A 73 4.65 -14.46 -2.03
CA GLN A 73 5.34 -15.73 -1.88
C GLN A 73 4.32 -16.85 -1.69
N TRP A 74 4.69 -18.09 -2.01
CA TRP A 74 3.86 -19.30 -1.89
C TRP A 74 3.26 -19.61 -0.48
N THR A 75 3.24 -18.65 0.45
CA THR A 75 2.85 -18.75 1.87
C THR A 75 1.92 -17.62 2.37
N ASP A 76 1.14 -16.94 1.50
CA ASP A 76 0.23 -15.82 1.85
C ASP A 76 0.93 -14.56 2.42
N ARG A 77 2.25 -14.45 2.30
CA ARG A 77 3.05 -13.35 2.88
C ARG A 77 3.51 -12.36 1.80
N CYS A 78 3.26 -11.07 2.03
CA CYS A 78 3.85 -9.95 1.30
C CYS A 78 4.99 -9.34 2.14
N ALA A 79 6.12 -8.98 1.52
CA ALA A 79 7.15 -8.18 2.19
C ALA A 79 7.48 -6.91 1.39
N PHE A 80 8.43 -6.13 1.87
CA PHE A 80 8.92 -4.92 1.22
C PHE A 80 10.44 -4.94 1.27
N GLU A 81 11.08 -4.61 0.17
CA GLU A 81 12.50 -4.29 0.17
C GLU A 81 12.67 -2.78 0.31
N VAL A 82 13.45 -2.36 1.29
CA VAL A 82 13.69 -0.95 1.58
C VAL A 82 15.18 -0.73 1.70
N GLU A 83 15.71 0.17 0.88
CA GLU A 83 17.09 0.61 1.03
C GLU A 83 17.16 1.74 2.06
N VAL A 84 18.06 1.59 3.03
CA VAL A 84 18.23 2.53 4.14
C VAL A 84 19.62 3.15 4.03
N GLN A 85 19.68 4.47 3.95
CA GLN A 85 20.95 5.19 3.98
C GLN A 85 21.46 5.27 5.42
N GLY A 86 22.62 4.68 5.69
CA GLY A 86 23.26 4.66 7.00
C GLY A 86 24.27 5.78 7.22
N GLU A 87 24.70 5.95 8.48
CA GLU A 87 25.85 6.78 8.84
C GLU A 87 27.18 6.04 8.55
N LEU A 88 28.25 6.80 8.32
CA LEU A 88 29.59 6.22 8.13
C LEU A 88 29.98 5.43 9.39
N ASN A 89 30.35 4.15 9.22
CA ASN A 89 30.76 3.21 10.28
C ASN A 89 29.65 2.61 11.16
N GLN A 90 28.37 2.70 10.76
CA GLN A 90 27.30 1.92 11.37
C GLN A 90 26.49 1.19 10.31
N ALA A 91 26.11 -0.07 10.61
CA ALA A 91 25.15 -0.77 9.77
C ALA A 91 23.80 -0.02 9.83
N PRO A 92 23.22 0.38 8.69
CA PRO A 92 21.93 1.08 8.68
C PRO A 92 20.86 0.22 9.35
N LYS A 93 20.15 0.81 10.32
CA LYS A 93 19.00 0.18 10.99
C LYS A 93 17.74 1.01 10.78
N LEU A 94 16.64 0.32 10.52
CA LEU A 94 15.32 0.93 10.59
C LEU A 94 14.94 1.18 12.05
N ARG A 95 14.10 2.20 12.25
CA ARG A 95 13.61 2.59 13.57
C ARG A 95 12.09 2.66 13.56
N TYR A 96 11.49 2.22 14.64
CA TYR A 96 10.05 2.36 14.83
C TYR A 96 9.65 3.84 14.90
N ASN A 97 8.47 4.16 14.37
CA ASN A 97 7.90 5.51 14.38
C ASN A 97 8.77 6.58 13.68
N VAL A 98 9.59 6.18 12.71
CA VAL A 98 10.35 7.10 11.85
C VAL A 98 9.79 7.06 10.42
N PRO A 99 9.49 8.21 9.80
CA PRO A 99 9.06 8.27 8.41
C PRO A 99 10.22 8.06 7.43
N TYR A 100 9.97 7.26 6.40
CA TYR A 100 10.91 6.89 5.34
C TYR A 100 10.26 7.05 3.96
N LEU A 101 11.07 7.38 2.95
CA LEU A 101 10.71 7.16 1.55
C LEU A 101 11.19 5.76 1.16
N ILE A 102 10.27 4.90 0.72
CA ILE A 102 10.62 3.52 0.35
C ILE A 102 10.92 3.49 -1.13
N ARG A 103 12.14 3.11 -1.49
CA ARG A 103 12.63 3.02 -2.87
C ARG A 103 12.50 1.60 -3.38
N SER A 104 12.15 1.43 -4.66
CA SER A 104 12.15 0.12 -5.32
C SER A 104 13.58 -0.37 -5.53
N VAL A 105 13.86 -1.62 -5.17
CA VAL A 105 15.16 -2.25 -5.43
C VAL A 105 15.36 -2.52 -6.93
N LYS A 106 14.30 -2.91 -7.65
CA LYS A 106 14.36 -3.22 -9.09
C LYS A 106 14.53 -1.98 -9.97
N ASP A 107 14.08 -0.83 -9.50
CA ASP A 107 14.23 0.45 -10.20
C ASP A 107 14.45 1.57 -9.16
N PRO A 108 15.71 1.97 -8.93
CA PRO A 108 16.05 2.95 -7.88
C PRO A 108 15.56 4.37 -8.19
N HIS A 109 14.93 4.62 -9.35
CA HIS A 109 14.28 5.91 -9.63
C HIS A 109 12.82 5.96 -9.19
N LEU A 110 12.28 4.83 -8.70
CA LEU A 110 10.90 4.70 -8.27
C LEU A 110 10.77 4.52 -6.76
N TYR A 111 9.75 5.16 -6.21
CA TYR A 111 9.44 5.21 -4.78
C TYR A 111 7.99 4.82 -4.54
N LEU A 112 7.74 4.20 -3.39
CA LEU A 112 6.42 3.77 -2.97
C LEU A 112 5.53 4.99 -2.75
N CYS A 113 4.34 4.91 -3.29
CA CYS A 113 3.32 5.94 -3.23
C CYS A 113 2.02 5.31 -2.76
N ALA A 114 1.23 6.09 -2.03
CA ALA A 114 -0.17 5.81 -1.80
C ALA A 114 -1.00 7.03 -2.16
N ASP A 115 -2.10 6.81 -2.86
CA ASP A 115 -3.07 7.85 -3.17
C ASP A 115 -4.40 7.53 -2.48
N THR A 116 -4.77 8.40 -1.54
CA THR A 116 -5.97 8.30 -0.71
C THR A 116 -7.16 9.08 -1.25
N SER A 117 -7.02 9.77 -2.39
CA SER A 117 -8.13 10.48 -3.04
C SER A 117 -9.18 9.55 -3.64
N GLY A 118 -8.95 8.23 -3.58
CA GLY A 118 -9.97 7.23 -3.83
C GLY A 118 -10.98 7.08 -2.68
N SER A 119 -10.76 7.74 -1.53
CA SER A 119 -11.73 7.78 -0.43
C SER A 119 -12.99 8.56 -0.83
N TYR A 120 -14.17 8.04 -0.47
CA TYR A 120 -15.46 8.63 -0.78
C TYR A 120 -16.36 8.66 0.46
N LYS A 121 -16.71 9.86 0.94
CA LYS A 121 -17.49 10.08 2.17
C LYS A 121 -16.86 9.30 3.34
N GLU A 122 -17.61 8.41 3.97
CA GLU A 122 -17.19 7.58 5.11
C GLU A 122 -16.43 6.31 4.69
N THR A 123 -16.14 6.11 3.40
CA THR A 123 -15.39 4.93 2.93
C THR A 123 -13.98 5.35 2.55
N PHE A 124 -12.99 4.92 3.32
CA PHE A 124 -11.59 5.16 2.98
C PHE A 124 -11.08 4.19 1.91
N PHE A 125 -10.28 4.70 0.97
CA PHE A 125 -9.57 3.85 0.02
C PHE A 125 -8.26 4.51 -0.44
N GLY A 126 -7.15 3.82 -0.21
CA GLY A 126 -5.83 4.20 -0.68
C GLY A 126 -5.26 3.18 -1.65
N TYR A 127 -4.94 3.60 -2.88
CA TYR A 127 -4.25 2.77 -3.86
C TYR A 127 -2.73 2.93 -3.73
N MET A 128 -2.00 1.82 -3.71
CA MET A 128 -0.54 1.82 -3.63
C MET A 128 0.10 1.54 -4.99
N PHE A 129 1.19 2.25 -5.30
CA PHE A 129 1.92 2.10 -6.57
C PHE A 129 3.35 2.64 -6.44
N TYR A 130 4.15 2.46 -7.49
CA TYR A 130 5.46 3.10 -7.61
C TYR A 130 5.40 4.32 -8.55
N ALA A 131 6.05 5.42 -8.16
CA ALA A 131 6.23 6.60 -9.00
C ALA A 131 7.56 7.30 -8.72
N ARG A 132 7.86 8.37 -9.47
CA ARG A 132 9.07 9.18 -9.28
C ARG A 132 9.04 9.90 -7.93
N VAL A 133 10.23 10.28 -7.45
CA VAL A 133 10.45 10.86 -6.11
C VAL A 133 9.53 12.04 -5.74
N ASN A 134 9.13 12.87 -6.71
CA ASN A 134 8.25 14.02 -6.49
C ASN A 134 6.83 13.64 -6.05
N ARG A 135 6.44 12.38 -6.16
CA ARG A 135 5.15 11.84 -5.70
C ARG A 135 5.30 10.80 -4.59
N ALA A 136 6.53 10.58 -4.12
CA ALA A 136 6.81 9.58 -3.10
C ALA A 136 6.04 9.87 -1.81
N SER A 137 5.42 8.84 -1.25
CA SER A 137 4.74 8.94 0.05
C SER A 137 5.71 8.55 1.16
N LYS A 138 5.55 9.18 2.32
CA LYS A 138 6.29 8.79 3.53
C LYS A 138 5.58 7.62 4.19
N PHE A 139 6.33 6.60 4.56
CA PHE A 139 5.83 5.47 5.34
C PHE A 139 6.67 5.27 6.59
N MET A 140 6.07 4.74 7.65
CA MET A 140 6.78 4.37 8.87
C MET A 140 6.48 2.92 9.26
N PHE A 141 7.42 2.33 9.96
CA PHE A 141 7.27 1.01 10.56
C PHE A 141 6.82 1.17 12.02
N LEU A 142 5.74 0.51 12.38
CA LEU A 142 5.24 0.42 13.76
C LEU A 142 5.40 -1.01 14.26
N LYS A 143 5.60 -1.21 15.56
CA LYS A 143 5.61 -2.56 16.14
C LYS A 143 4.19 -3.12 16.15
N ALA A 144 3.99 -4.33 15.59
CA ALA A 144 2.70 -4.99 15.57
C ALA A 144 2.14 -5.14 17.00
N GLY A 145 0.90 -4.70 17.22
CA GLY A 145 0.24 -4.73 18.53
C GLY A 145 0.81 -3.78 19.61
N ALA A 146 1.88 -3.04 19.34
CA ALA A 146 2.53 -2.15 20.31
C ALA A 146 3.07 -0.86 19.66
N ARG A 147 2.18 -0.13 18.97
CA ARG A 147 2.51 0.99 18.06
C ARG A 147 3.29 2.14 18.71
N GLN A 148 3.19 2.31 20.02
CA GLN A 148 3.91 3.35 20.78
C GLN A 148 5.41 3.08 20.94
N VAL A 149 5.89 1.87 20.62
CA VAL A 149 7.30 1.48 20.78
C VAL A 149 8.19 2.29 19.84
N LYS A 150 9.32 2.77 20.36
CA LYS A 150 10.34 3.53 19.63
C LYS A 150 11.69 2.83 19.73
N GLY A 151 12.62 3.19 18.85
CA GLY A 151 13.98 2.64 18.83
C GLY A 151 14.21 1.79 17.59
N ASP A 152 15.32 1.08 17.57
CA ASP A 152 15.73 0.27 16.43
C ASP A 152 14.81 -0.94 16.25
N ILE A 153 14.67 -1.37 15.00
CA ILE A 153 13.95 -2.59 14.64
C ILE A 153 15.00 -3.66 14.40
N ASP A 154 14.99 -4.72 15.20
CA ASP A 154 15.88 -5.86 15.01
C ASP A 154 15.33 -6.87 14.00
N ASP A 155 16.21 -7.73 13.51
CA ASP A 155 15.88 -8.81 12.60
C ASP A 155 14.80 -9.74 13.19
N GLY A 156 13.85 -10.17 12.35
CA GLY A 156 12.73 -11.03 12.73
C GLY A 156 11.62 -10.35 13.53
N GLN A 157 11.69 -9.04 13.80
CA GLN A 157 10.58 -8.32 14.45
C GLN A 157 9.39 -8.18 13.50
N GLU A 158 8.19 -8.34 14.06
CA GLU A 158 6.92 -8.13 13.36
C GLU A 158 6.51 -6.65 13.39
N VAL A 159 6.22 -6.10 12.22
CA VAL A 159 5.98 -4.68 11.99
C VAL A 159 4.73 -4.44 11.15
N GLU A 160 4.10 -3.29 11.36
CA GLU A 160 3.02 -2.74 10.53
C GLU A 160 3.59 -1.60 9.68
N LEU A 161 3.34 -1.61 8.37
CA LEU A 161 3.68 -0.49 7.49
C LEU A 161 2.53 0.52 7.47
N THR A 162 2.86 1.79 7.69
CA THR A 162 1.88 2.87 7.88
C THR A 162 2.19 4.05 6.98
N LEU A 163 1.18 4.53 6.25
CA LEU A 163 1.23 5.76 5.49
C LEU A 163 1.26 6.97 6.43
N CYS A 164 2.12 7.94 6.12
CA CYS A 164 2.25 9.20 6.84
C CYS A 164 1.67 10.37 6.04
N ASP A 165 1.25 11.42 6.74
CA ASP A 165 1.00 12.72 6.13
C ASP A 165 2.31 13.49 5.87
N GLU A 166 2.19 14.73 5.35
CA GLU A 166 3.32 15.60 5.05
C GLU A 166 4.18 15.91 6.28
N SER A 167 3.55 16.04 7.46
CA SER A 167 4.21 16.27 8.74
C SER A 167 4.97 15.05 9.27
N GLY A 168 4.73 13.86 8.68
CA GLY A 168 5.28 12.60 9.13
C GLY A 168 4.44 11.90 10.19
N SER A 169 3.19 12.30 10.37
CA SER A 169 2.24 11.65 11.30
C SER A 169 1.52 10.50 10.61
N ALA A 170 1.28 9.41 11.34
CA ALA A 170 0.57 8.24 10.83
C ALA A 170 -0.90 8.54 10.49
N ILE A 171 -1.35 8.21 9.26
CA ILE A 171 -2.74 8.48 8.82
C ILE A 171 -3.53 7.25 8.38
N ALA A 172 -2.85 6.21 7.87
CA ALA A 172 -3.53 5.00 7.38
C ALA A 172 -2.55 3.80 7.35
N ARG A 173 -3.06 2.58 7.44
CA ARG A 173 -2.27 1.34 7.50
C ARG A 173 -2.28 0.62 6.16
N VAL A 174 -1.16 0.02 5.82
CA VAL A 174 -1.09 -0.91 4.69
C VAL A 174 -1.76 -2.21 5.09
N GLN A 175 -2.69 -2.66 4.26
CA GLN A 175 -3.50 -3.86 4.45
C GLN A 175 -3.59 -4.65 3.15
N ARG A 176 -3.97 -5.92 3.26
CA ARG A 176 -4.23 -6.79 2.10
C ARG A 176 -5.69 -6.72 1.73
N TYR A 177 -5.98 -6.81 0.43
CA TYR A 177 -7.34 -7.05 -0.04
C TYR A 177 -7.78 -8.46 0.37
N GLU A 178 -8.97 -8.60 0.95
CA GLU A 178 -9.43 -9.87 1.52
C GLU A 178 -9.63 -10.99 0.48
N ASP A 179 -10.00 -10.64 -0.76
CA ASP A 179 -10.23 -11.62 -1.84
C ASP A 179 -8.95 -11.90 -2.66
N ASP A 180 -7.88 -11.15 -2.42
CA ASP A 180 -6.57 -11.35 -3.05
C ASP A 180 -5.45 -10.91 -2.11
N GLY A 181 -4.87 -11.87 -1.39
CA GLY A 181 -3.79 -11.65 -0.43
C GLY A 181 -2.50 -11.06 -1.01
N SER A 182 -2.39 -10.95 -2.33
CA SER A 182 -1.30 -10.25 -3.00
C SER A 182 -1.59 -8.77 -3.24
N THR A 183 -2.84 -8.32 -3.23
CA THR A 183 -3.14 -6.92 -3.51
C THR A 183 -3.04 -6.11 -2.22
N LEU A 184 -2.14 -5.10 -2.21
CA LEU A 184 -1.94 -4.20 -1.10
C LEU A 184 -2.69 -2.88 -1.32
N MET A 185 -3.28 -2.37 -0.25
CA MET A 185 -3.97 -1.10 -0.22
C MET A 185 -3.68 -0.39 1.09
N VAL A 186 -4.08 0.88 1.19
CA VAL A 186 -4.05 1.59 2.46
C VAL A 186 -5.48 1.78 2.96
N SER A 187 -5.70 1.52 4.25
CA SER A 187 -6.97 1.76 4.93
C SER A 187 -6.81 2.60 6.20
N LYS A 188 -7.85 3.34 6.57
CA LYS A 188 -7.83 4.20 7.76
C LYS A 188 -8.01 3.39 9.03
N TYR A 189 -7.42 3.90 10.11
CA TYR A 189 -7.48 3.28 11.42
C TYR A 189 -8.91 3.07 11.93
N GLY A 190 -9.29 1.81 12.18
CA GLY A 190 -10.50 1.50 12.95
C GLY A 190 -11.82 1.70 12.21
N GLU A 191 -11.80 1.76 10.86
CA GLU A 191 -13.05 1.67 10.10
C GLU A 191 -13.59 0.24 10.17
N HIS A 192 -14.78 0.11 10.76
CA HIS A 192 -15.54 -1.13 10.79
C HIS A 192 -16.15 -1.39 9.40
N ASP A 193 -16.20 -2.67 9.03
CA ASP A 193 -16.47 -3.19 7.68
C ASP A 193 -15.38 -2.83 6.69
N ASP A 194 -14.22 -3.49 6.72
CA ASP A 194 -13.22 -3.30 5.68
C ASP A 194 -13.18 -4.52 4.76
N PHE A 195 -13.06 -4.32 3.44
CA PHE A 195 -12.83 -5.45 2.50
C PHE A 195 -11.33 -5.82 2.48
N SER A 196 -10.67 -5.62 3.62
CA SER A 196 -9.25 -5.70 3.79
C SER A 196 -8.94 -6.50 5.06
N VAL A 197 -7.73 -7.03 5.14
CA VAL A 197 -7.23 -7.74 6.31
C VAL A 197 -5.86 -7.21 6.71
N GLU A 198 -5.53 -7.35 8.00
CA GLU A 198 -4.24 -6.92 8.52
C GLU A 198 -3.06 -7.57 7.75
N ASN A 199 -2.01 -6.77 7.59
CA ASN A 199 -0.79 -7.14 6.87
C ASN A 199 0.43 -6.81 7.72
N ASN A 200 0.68 -7.65 8.72
CA ASN A 200 1.93 -7.59 9.47
C ASN A 200 3.06 -8.22 8.64
N ALA A 201 4.23 -7.58 8.67
CA ALA A 201 5.43 -8.05 7.99
C ALA A 201 6.53 -8.37 9.00
N TYR A 202 7.41 -9.30 8.66
CA TYR A 202 8.61 -9.58 9.45
C TYR A 202 9.78 -8.83 8.80
N LEU A 203 10.52 -8.07 9.60
CA LEU A 203 11.71 -7.39 9.11
C LEU A 203 12.86 -8.39 8.94
N GLN A 204 13.53 -8.34 7.80
CA GLN A 204 14.77 -9.07 7.56
C GLN A 204 15.85 -8.12 7.04
N TYR A 205 17.03 -8.12 7.65
CA TYR A 205 18.19 -7.42 7.12
C TYR A 205 19.00 -8.34 6.19
N ILE A 206 19.24 -7.88 4.96
CA ILE A 206 20.11 -8.57 4.00
C ILE A 206 21.46 -7.83 3.99
N GLN A 207 22.54 -8.56 4.26
CA GLN A 207 23.90 -8.05 4.05
C GLN A 207 24.37 -8.51 2.67
N GLU A 208 24.74 -7.54 1.82
CA GLU A 208 25.44 -7.80 0.55
C GLU A 208 26.95 -7.91 0.76
#